data_AF-A0A6L9UK52-F1
#
_entry.id   AF-A0A6L9UK52-F1
#
_cell.length_a   1.000
_cell.length_b   1.000
_cell.length_c   1.000
_cell.angle_alpha   90.00
_cell.angle_beta   90.00
_cell.angle_gamma   90.00
#
_symmetry.space_group_name_H-M   'P 1'
#
loop_
_entity.id
_entity.type
_entity.pdbx_description
1 polymer ?
#
loop_
_entity_poly.entity_id
_entity_poly.type
_entity_poly.pdbx_seq_one_letter_code
_entity_poly.pdbx_strand_id
1 'polypeptide(L)'
;MRGKRLGAGGILLAVLCLLLSGWPTAVAAHGGSSGSQAGIPIPSLTHGEMAVIAPYYGRIVSLAEDVSDTNETFRRLLNFAQIQRAYCLWGLMPGSVTDEESPFNECSHAYLAAAKAILLEMRTMKGKKASVDDLVSDIDASLVRNNLSLVLCKFSGESFNTADLIRPKPADILMHAKSLMAILSATVVMIAGLWFAARALRTAPQS
;
A
#
# COMPACT_ATOMS: atom_id res chain seq x y z
N MET A 1 -45.94 5.86 19.33
CA MET A 1 -44.47 5.66 19.37
C MET A 1 -43.82 6.66 18.42
N ARG A 2 -43.04 7.61 18.93
CA ARG A 2 -42.53 8.78 18.17
C ARG A 2 -41.10 8.48 17.72
N GLY A 3 -40.91 8.13 16.44
CA GLY A 3 -39.59 7.86 15.87
C GLY A 3 -38.71 9.12 15.93
N LYS A 4 -37.64 9.06 16.72
CA LYS A 4 -36.62 10.13 16.78
C LYS A 4 -35.90 10.19 15.43
N ARG A 5 -36.20 11.21 14.62
CA ARG A 5 -35.39 11.54 13.45
C ARG A 5 -34.01 11.95 13.96
N LEU A 6 -32.99 11.13 13.74
CA LEU A 6 -31.59 11.53 13.92
C LEU A 6 -31.34 12.70 12.96
N GLY A 7 -31.19 13.92 13.51
CA GLY A 7 -30.83 15.09 12.73
C GLY A 7 -29.47 14.86 12.04
N ALA A 8 -29.16 15.60 10.97
CA ALA A 8 -27.88 15.48 10.26
C ALA A 8 -26.67 15.67 11.18
N GLY A 9 -26.81 16.40 12.30
CA GLY A 9 -25.79 16.46 13.34
C GLY A 9 -25.50 15.10 13.98
N GLY A 10 -26.51 14.24 14.18
CA GLY A 10 -26.34 12.88 14.69
C GLY A 10 -25.69 11.93 13.69
N ILE A 11 -25.95 12.10 12.39
CA ILE A 11 -25.27 11.33 11.33
C ILE A 11 -23.81 11.78 11.20
N LEU A 12 -23.55 13.09 11.20
CA LEU A 12 -22.19 13.63 11.13
C LEU A 12 -21.35 13.19 12.34
N LEU A 13 -21.95 13.21 13.54
CA LEU A 13 -21.31 12.74 14.76
C LEU A 13 -21.04 11.23 14.72
N ALA A 14 -21.99 10.42 14.22
CA ALA A 14 -21.81 8.97 14.10
C ALA A 14 -20.69 8.62 13.10
N VAL A 15 -20.60 9.33 11.97
CA VAL A 15 -19.51 9.14 10.99
C VAL A 15 -18.17 9.60 11.56
N LEU A 16 -18.13 10.72 12.29
CA LEU A 16 -16.92 11.18 12.99
C LEU A 16 -16.47 10.14 14.04
N CYS A 17 -17.39 9.57 14.81
CA CYS A 17 -17.09 8.51 15.77
C CYS A 17 -16.58 7.22 15.08
N LEU A 18 -17.14 6.85 13.92
CA LEU A 18 -16.67 5.71 13.12
C LEU A 18 -15.24 5.95 12.58
N LEU A 19 -14.96 7.15 12.08
CA LEU A 19 -13.61 7.54 11.61
C LEU A 19 -12.58 7.53 12.75
N LEU A 20 -12.95 8.02 13.93
CA LEU A 20 -12.10 8.00 15.13
C LEU A 20 -11.88 6.58 15.67
N SER A 21 -12.87 5.68 15.54
CA SER A 21 -12.74 4.29 15.98
C SER A 21 -11.86 3.42 15.09
N GLY A 22 -11.58 3.87 13.86
CA GLY A 22 -10.67 3.20 12.92
C GLY A 22 -9.21 3.62 13.07
N TRP A 23 -8.88 4.55 13.97
CA TRP A 23 -7.48 4.88 14.25
C TRP A 23 -6.79 3.69 14.91
N PRO A 24 -5.75 3.13 14.29
CA PRO A 24 -4.98 2.07 14.93
C PRO A 24 -4.37 2.67 16.20
N THR A 25 -4.67 2.07 17.35
CA THR A 25 -3.94 2.37 18.57
C THR A 25 -2.46 2.14 18.28
N ALA A 26 -1.66 3.19 18.43
CA ALA A 26 -0.21 3.09 18.29
C ALA A 26 0.31 2.24 19.44
N VAL A 27 0.30 0.92 19.26
CA VAL A 27 1.08 0.03 20.10
C VAL A 27 2.53 0.32 19.75
N ALA A 28 3.29 0.82 20.72
CA ALA A 28 4.74 0.93 20.62
C ALA A 28 5.32 -0.47 20.47
N ALA A 29 5.40 -0.97 19.24
CA ALA A 29 6.21 -2.12 18.93
C ALA A 29 7.66 -1.64 19.00
N HIS A 30 8.46 -2.25 19.88
CA HIS A 30 9.89 -1.99 19.97
C HIS A 30 10.54 -2.30 18.61
N GLY A 31 10.71 -1.26 17.78
CA GLY A 31 11.45 -1.30 16.53
C GLY A 31 12.94 -1.33 16.82
N GLY A 32 13.42 -2.46 17.32
CA GLY A 32 14.83 -2.83 17.34
C GLY A 32 15.02 -3.91 16.30
N SER A 33 15.68 -3.57 15.20
CA SER A 33 16.13 -4.51 14.18
C SER A 33 17.00 -5.60 14.81
N SER A 34 16.38 -6.74 15.07
CA SER A 34 17.02 -8.05 15.07
C SER A 34 16.04 -8.91 14.29
N GLY A 35 16.25 -8.95 12.97
CA GLY A 35 15.35 -9.63 12.05
C GLY A 35 14.96 -10.99 12.62
N SER A 36 13.67 -11.18 12.83
CA SER A 36 13.16 -12.48 13.26
C SER A 36 13.62 -13.51 12.22
N GLN A 37 14.47 -14.45 12.64
CA GLN A 37 14.93 -15.58 11.81
C GLN A 37 13.75 -16.42 11.25
N ALA A 38 12.52 -16.16 11.71
CA ALA A 38 11.32 -16.87 11.28
C ALA A 38 10.78 -16.40 9.92
N GLY A 39 11.16 -15.21 9.43
CA GLY A 39 10.61 -14.65 8.19
C GLY A 39 11.55 -14.74 6.99
N ILE A 40 10.96 -14.74 5.79
CA ILE A 40 11.68 -14.78 4.51
C ILE A 40 12.33 -13.42 4.24
N PRO A 41 13.66 -13.36 4.01
CA PRO A 41 14.32 -12.14 3.58
C PRO A 41 13.88 -11.77 2.17
N ILE A 42 13.58 -10.49 1.97
CA ILE A 42 13.15 -9.91 0.70
C ILE A 42 14.25 -8.92 0.28
N PRO A 43 14.98 -9.20 -0.82
CA PRO A 43 15.94 -8.25 -1.36
C PRO A 43 15.25 -6.94 -1.68
N SER A 44 15.85 -5.82 -1.30
CA SER A 44 15.38 -4.51 -1.72
C SER A 44 15.48 -4.33 -3.23
N LEU A 45 14.90 -3.24 -3.68
CA LEU A 45 14.97 -2.77 -5.04
C LEU A 45 15.45 -1.32 -5.04
N THR A 46 16.07 -0.91 -6.13
CA THR A 46 16.55 0.46 -6.28
C THR A 46 15.38 1.42 -6.42
N HIS A 47 15.57 2.70 -6.12
CA HIS A 47 14.52 3.71 -6.27
C HIS A 47 13.96 3.72 -7.70
N GLY A 48 14.83 3.62 -8.71
CA GLY A 48 14.39 3.54 -10.09
C GLY A 48 13.62 2.25 -10.43
N GLU A 49 13.95 1.13 -9.79
CA GLU A 49 13.14 -0.08 -9.88
C GLU A 49 11.74 0.10 -9.27
N MET A 50 11.59 0.90 -8.21
CA MET A 50 10.25 1.19 -7.67
C MET A 50 9.36 1.82 -8.73
N ALA A 51 9.89 2.85 -9.41
CA ALA A 51 9.16 3.61 -10.41
C ALA A 51 8.69 2.72 -11.57
N VAL A 52 9.49 1.71 -11.93
CA VAL A 52 9.11 0.74 -12.96
C VAL A 52 8.11 -0.29 -12.44
N ILE A 53 8.30 -0.86 -11.25
CA ILE A 53 7.47 -1.98 -10.76
C ILE A 53 6.10 -1.50 -10.26
N ALA A 54 6.01 -0.28 -9.71
CA ALA A 54 4.76 0.28 -9.18
C ALA A 54 3.54 0.16 -10.12
N PRO A 55 3.61 0.55 -11.41
CA PRO A 55 2.48 0.39 -12.33
C PRO A 55 2.14 -1.08 -12.64
N TYR A 56 3.07 -2.02 -12.46
CA TYR A 56 2.82 -3.45 -12.70
C TYR A 56 2.28 -4.18 -11.47
N TYR A 57 2.31 -3.59 -10.26
CA TYR A 57 1.92 -4.28 -9.02
C TYR A 57 0.58 -5.01 -9.15
N GLY A 58 -0.45 -4.37 -9.73
CA GLY A 58 -1.77 -4.99 -9.92
C GLY A 58 -1.74 -6.22 -10.83
N ARG A 59 -0.97 -6.16 -11.94
CA ARG A 59 -0.78 -7.30 -12.85
C ARG A 59 0.01 -8.43 -12.17
N ILE A 60 1.02 -8.09 -11.37
CA ILE A 60 1.81 -9.07 -10.60
C ILE A 60 0.91 -9.83 -9.63
N VAL A 61 0.15 -9.11 -8.81
CA VAL A 61 -0.73 -9.73 -7.81
C VAL A 61 -1.85 -10.53 -8.47
N SER A 62 -2.47 -10.01 -9.53
CA SER A 62 -3.50 -10.75 -10.27
C SER A 62 -2.95 -12.03 -10.88
N LEU A 63 -1.73 -12.01 -11.43
CA LEU A 63 -1.09 -13.22 -11.94
C LEU A 63 -0.76 -14.22 -10.83
N ALA A 64 -0.34 -13.71 -9.66
CA ALA A 64 -0.01 -14.52 -8.50
C ALA A 64 -1.24 -15.20 -7.87
N GLU A 65 -2.36 -14.48 -7.74
CA GLU A 65 -3.63 -15.02 -7.21
C GLU A 65 -4.20 -16.14 -8.09
N ASP A 66 -3.83 -16.15 -9.37
CA ASP A 66 -4.24 -17.11 -10.39
C ASP A 66 -3.44 -18.43 -10.38
N VAL A 67 -2.38 -18.53 -9.56
CA VAL A 67 -1.51 -19.72 -9.49
C VAL A 67 -2.09 -20.74 -8.49
N SER A 68 -2.37 -21.96 -8.97
CA SER A 68 -2.95 -23.02 -8.13
C SER A 68 -1.92 -23.90 -7.42
N ASP A 69 -0.80 -24.23 -8.08
CA ASP A 69 0.28 -25.03 -7.50
C ASP A 69 1.29 -24.10 -6.81
N THR A 70 1.13 -23.91 -5.50
CA THR A 70 1.90 -22.94 -4.71
C THR A 70 2.75 -23.59 -3.63
N ASN A 71 3.85 -22.94 -3.24
CA ASN A 71 4.68 -23.34 -2.11
C ASN A 71 4.52 -22.35 -0.93
N GLU A 72 5.13 -22.66 0.23
CA GLU A 72 5.03 -21.79 1.41
C GLU A 72 5.68 -20.41 1.18
N THR A 73 6.87 -20.37 0.57
CA THR A 73 7.60 -19.12 0.29
C THR A 73 6.75 -18.15 -0.52
N PHE A 74 6.20 -18.61 -1.64
CA PHE A 74 5.30 -17.85 -2.50
C PHE A 74 4.10 -17.29 -1.73
N ARG A 75 3.41 -18.14 -0.96
CA ARG A 75 2.22 -17.71 -0.19
C ARG A 75 2.57 -16.66 0.86
N ARG A 76 3.71 -16.78 1.52
CA ARG A 76 4.16 -15.80 2.53
C ARG A 76 4.57 -14.48 1.90
N LEU A 77 5.24 -14.51 0.75
CA LEU A 77 5.57 -13.30 -0.02
C LEU A 77 4.31 -12.58 -0.52
N LEU A 78 3.33 -13.32 -1.08
CA LEU A 78 2.07 -12.75 -1.55
C LEU A 78 1.27 -12.10 -0.41
N ASN A 79 1.13 -12.82 0.71
CA ASN A 79 0.47 -12.28 1.90
C ASN A 79 1.17 -11.02 2.42
N PHE A 80 2.50 -11.03 2.53
CA PHE A 80 3.26 -9.86 2.95
C PHE A 80 3.06 -8.69 1.99
N ALA A 81 3.17 -8.89 0.67
CA ALA A 81 3.01 -7.84 -0.32
C ALA A 81 1.62 -7.16 -0.24
N GLN A 82 0.56 -7.94 -0.04
CA GLN A 82 -0.80 -7.42 0.07
C GLN A 82 -1.04 -6.68 1.40
N ILE A 83 -0.61 -7.28 2.53
CA ILE A 83 -0.74 -6.67 3.85
C ILE A 83 0.09 -5.38 3.93
N GLN A 84 1.36 -5.44 3.55
CA GLN A 84 2.25 -4.28 3.54
C GLN A 84 1.68 -3.15 2.70
N ARG A 85 1.12 -3.45 1.52
CA ARG A 85 0.46 -2.45 0.68
C ARG A 85 -0.77 -1.83 1.35
N ALA A 86 -1.57 -2.59 2.08
CA ALA A 86 -2.69 -2.04 2.84
C ALA A 86 -2.21 -1.06 3.93
N TYR A 87 -1.15 -1.40 4.66
CA TYR A 87 -0.51 -0.48 5.63
C TYR A 87 0.10 0.77 4.97
N CYS A 88 0.47 0.67 3.70
CA CYS A 88 0.90 1.79 2.86
C CYS A 88 -0.25 2.52 2.16
N LEU A 89 -1.47 2.48 2.71
CA LEU A 89 -2.66 3.10 2.13
C LEU A 89 -2.90 2.69 0.67
N TRP A 90 -2.74 1.40 0.38
CA TRP A 90 -2.89 0.83 -0.96
C TRP A 90 -1.93 1.40 -2.02
N GLY A 91 -0.86 2.09 -1.60
CA GLY A 91 0.04 2.83 -2.49
C GLY A 91 -0.62 4.08 -3.11
N LEU A 92 -1.70 4.59 -2.52
CA LEU A 92 -2.42 5.76 -3.02
C LEU A 92 -1.83 7.08 -2.56
N MET A 93 -0.92 7.07 -1.57
CA MET A 93 -0.31 8.29 -1.06
C MET A 93 0.53 8.98 -2.16
N PRO A 94 0.23 10.23 -2.54
CA PRO A 94 0.99 10.93 -3.55
C PRO A 94 2.48 11.02 -3.19
N GLY A 95 3.33 10.77 -4.18
CA GLY A 95 4.79 10.80 -4.00
C GLY A 95 5.36 9.61 -3.22
N SER A 96 4.57 8.61 -2.81
CA SER A 96 5.12 7.47 -2.07
C SER A 96 6.22 6.71 -2.83
N VAL A 97 6.18 6.73 -4.16
CA VAL A 97 7.23 6.14 -5.01
C VAL A 97 8.24 7.17 -5.49
N THR A 98 7.79 8.35 -5.93
CA THR A 98 8.64 9.32 -6.64
C THR A 98 9.33 10.35 -5.73
N ASP A 99 8.97 10.40 -4.45
CA ASP A 99 9.51 11.34 -3.47
C ASP A 99 10.21 10.54 -2.36
N GLU A 100 11.54 10.58 -2.36
CA GLU A 100 12.38 9.83 -1.40
C GLU A 100 12.18 10.27 0.06
N GLU A 101 11.70 11.50 0.25
CA GLU A 101 11.40 12.06 1.58
C GLU A 101 9.95 11.83 2.01
N SER A 102 9.15 11.17 1.16
CA SER A 102 7.82 10.74 1.56
C SER A 102 7.90 9.75 2.72
N PRO A 103 7.09 9.94 3.79
CA PRO A 103 7.01 8.99 4.90
C PRO A 103 6.45 7.62 4.50
N PHE A 104 5.98 7.49 3.26
CA PHE A 104 5.48 6.25 2.67
C PHE A 104 6.51 5.59 1.72
N ASN A 105 7.69 6.18 1.54
CA ASN A 105 8.68 5.67 0.60
C ASN A 105 9.26 4.33 1.02
N GLU A 106 9.68 4.20 2.28
CA GLU A 106 10.21 2.94 2.83
C GLU A 106 9.20 1.79 2.72
N CYS A 107 7.96 2.04 3.14
CA CYS A 107 6.93 1.03 3.11
C CYS A 107 6.55 0.68 1.65
N SER A 108 6.70 1.63 0.72
CA SER A 108 6.56 1.39 -0.72
C SER A 108 7.68 0.52 -1.27
N HIS A 109 8.93 0.70 -0.82
CA HIS A 109 10.01 -0.22 -1.13
C HIS A 109 9.64 -1.64 -0.68
N ALA A 110 9.15 -1.80 0.55
CA ALA A 110 8.82 -3.11 1.10
C ALA A 110 7.79 -3.89 0.27
N TYR A 111 6.64 -3.29 -0.09
CA TYR A 111 5.62 -4.05 -0.86
C TYR A 111 6.00 -4.22 -2.34
N LEU A 112 6.75 -3.30 -2.93
CA LEU A 112 7.21 -3.42 -4.32
C LEU A 112 8.35 -4.44 -4.43
N ALA A 113 9.24 -4.50 -3.45
CA ALA A 113 10.28 -5.52 -3.34
C ALA A 113 9.66 -6.91 -3.19
N ALA A 114 8.62 -7.03 -2.36
CA ALA A 114 7.85 -8.24 -2.25
C ALA A 114 7.16 -8.62 -3.58
N ALA A 115 6.59 -7.67 -4.31
CA ALA A 115 6.01 -7.92 -5.63
C ALA A 115 7.06 -8.44 -6.63
N LYS A 116 8.27 -7.87 -6.63
CA LYS A 116 9.40 -8.39 -7.42
C LYS A 116 9.77 -9.81 -7.01
N ALA A 117 9.86 -10.08 -5.72
CA ALA A 117 10.19 -11.41 -5.19
C ALA A 117 9.13 -12.46 -5.58
N ILE A 118 7.84 -12.09 -5.58
CA ILE A 118 6.75 -12.94 -6.07
C ILE A 118 6.95 -13.30 -7.54
N LEU A 119 7.27 -12.33 -8.40
CA LEU A 119 7.55 -12.60 -9.81
C LEU A 119 8.70 -13.60 -9.97
N LEU A 120 9.81 -13.38 -9.26
CA LEU A 120 10.97 -14.25 -9.32
C LEU A 120 10.65 -15.67 -8.81
N GLU A 121 9.87 -15.79 -7.75
CA GLU A 121 9.41 -17.07 -7.22
C GLU A 121 8.50 -17.80 -8.22
N MET A 122 7.56 -17.10 -8.87
CA MET A 122 6.70 -17.72 -9.90
C MET A 122 7.50 -18.27 -11.09
N ARG A 123 8.69 -17.74 -11.39
CA ARG A 123 9.56 -18.27 -12.46
C ARG A 123 10.16 -19.63 -12.12
N THR A 124 10.35 -19.93 -10.84
CA THR A 124 10.91 -21.21 -10.36
C THR A 124 9.82 -22.27 -10.14
N MET A 125 8.58 -21.84 -9.94
CA MET A 125 7.41 -22.70 -9.75
C MET A 125 6.95 -23.38 -11.05
N LYS A 126 6.20 -24.48 -10.90
CA LYS A 126 5.50 -25.15 -12.02
C LYS A 126 4.21 -24.39 -12.31
N GLY A 127 3.93 -24.04 -13.57
CA GLY A 127 2.68 -23.33 -13.91
C GLY A 127 2.81 -22.37 -15.10
N LYS A 128 2.07 -21.25 -15.05
CA LYS A 128 1.90 -20.21 -16.09
C LYS A 128 3.19 -19.46 -16.48
N LYS A 129 4.23 -20.20 -16.86
CA LYS A 129 5.59 -19.69 -17.10
C LYS A 129 5.64 -18.63 -18.20
N ALA A 130 4.89 -18.82 -19.29
CA ALA A 130 4.81 -17.86 -20.39
C ALA A 130 4.32 -16.48 -19.91
N SER A 131 3.18 -16.40 -19.22
CA SER A 131 2.64 -15.13 -18.73
C SER A 131 3.55 -14.43 -17.71
N VAL A 132 4.28 -15.20 -16.90
CA VAL A 132 5.26 -14.66 -15.95
C VAL A 132 6.48 -14.13 -16.69
N ASP A 133 7.03 -14.90 -17.64
CA ASP A 133 8.20 -14.50 -18.41
C ASP A 133 7.90 -13.29 -19.33
N ASP A 134 6.69 -13.19 -19.89
CA ASP A 134 6.24 -12.02 -20.65
C ASP A 134 6.22 -10.77 -19.77
N LEU A 135 5.64 -10.86 -18.57
CA LEU A 135 5.58 -9.73 -17.63
C LEU A 135 6.97 -9.32 -17.13
N VAL A 136 7.85 -10.28 -16.87
CA VAL A 136 9.25 -10.01 -16.50
C VAL A 136 9.99 -9.32 -17.66
N SER A 137 9.79 -9.79 -18.89
CA SER A 137 10.40 -9.18 -20.09
C SER A 137 9.93 -7.74 -20.29
N ASP A 138 8.64 -7.45 -20.08
CA ASP A 138 8.11 -6.09 -20.12
C ASP A 138 8.78 -5.15 -19.10
N ILE A 139 8.94 -5.64 -17.86
CA ILE A 139 9.57 -4.90 -16.76
C ILE A 139 11.06 -4.66 -17.06
N ASP A 140 11.79 -5.69 -17.46
CA ASP A 140 13.23 -5.60 -17.78
C ASP A 140 13.46 -4.64 -18.95
N ALA A 141 12.64 -4.74 -20.00
CA ALA A 141 12.68 -3.80 -21.12
C ALA A 141 12.40 -2.35 -20.69
N SER A 142 11.54 -2.14 -19.68
CA SER A 142 11.29 -0.81 -19.12
C SER A 142 12.47 -0.30 -18.28
N LEU A 143 13.10 -1.15 -17.48
CA LEU A 143 14.28 -0.79 -16.70
C LEU A 143 15.45 -0.38 -17.60
N VAL A 144 15.73 -1.18 -18.64
CA VAL A 144 16.82 -0.92 -19.59
C VAL A 144 16.58 0.36 -20.38
N ARG A 145 15.36 0.55 -20.94
CA ARG A 145 15.05 1.73 -21.76
C ARG A 145 15.17 3.05 -21.01
N ASN A 146 14.91 3.05 -19.69
CA ASN A 146 14.92 4.25 -18.88
C ASN A 146 16.22 4.44 -18.07
N ASN A 147 17.16 3.50 -18.13
CA ASN A 147 18.42 3.53 -17.38
C ASN A 147 18.24 3.73 -15.85
N LEU A 148 17.18 3.14 -15.29
CA LEU A 148 16.73 3.40 -13.90
C LEU A 148 17.31 2.42 -12.88
N SER A 149 17.98 1.35 -13.31
CA SER A 149 18.43 0.27 -12.41
C SER A 149 19.42 0.73 -11.33
N LEU A 150 20.15 1.83 -11.54
CA LEU A 150 21.17 2.35 -10.62
C LEU A 150 20.73 3.59 -9.83
N VAL A 151 19.48 4.03 -9.97
CA VAL A 151 18.95 5.15 -9.18
C VAL A 151 18.65 4.64 -7.78
N LEU A 152 19.49 4.99 -6.82
CA LEU A 152 19.42 4.57 -5.41
C LEU A 152 18.81 5.67 -4.54
N CYS A 153 18.19 5.26 -3.44
CA CYS A 153 17.82 6.11 -2.31
C CYS A 153 18.25 5.43 -0.99
N LYS A 154 17.97 6.07 0.15
CA LYS A 154 18.31 5.55 1.49
C LYS A 154 17.82 4.12 1.79
N PHE A 155 16.71 3.70 1.18
CA PHE A 155 16.12 2.37 1.40
C PHE A 155 16.54 1.32 0.34
N SER A 156 17.30 1.72 -0.68
CA SER A 156 17.74 0.82 -1.75
C SER A 156 18.84 -0.17 -1.31
N GLY A 157 19.45 0.04 -0.14
CA GLY A 157 20.43 -0.87 0.46
C GLY A 157 19.88 -1.69 1.63
N GLU A 158 18.62 -1.49 2.01
CA GLU A 158 18.00 -2.19 3.12
C GLU A 158 17.62 -3.63 2.74
N SER A 159 17.39 -4.49 3.71
CA SER A 159 16.76 -5.80 3.48
C SER A 159 15.43 -5.84 4.21
N PHE A 160 14.35 -6.17 3.51
CA PHE A 160 13.04 -6.35 4.13
C PHE A 160 12.85 -7.79 4.58
N ASN A 161 11.89 -8.04 5.46
CA ASN A 161 11.58 -9.39 5.92
C ASN A 161 10.06 -9.54 6.08
N THR A 162 9.50 -10.68 5.65
CA THR A 162 8.07 -10.97 5.82
C THR A 162 7.56 -10.95 7.27
N ALA A 163 8.46 -11.04 8.25
CA ALA A 163 8.12 -10.93 9.67
C ALA A 163 8.01 -9.46 10.16
N ASP A 164 8.51 -8.51 9.39
CA ASP A 164 8.68 -7.11 9.79
C ASP A 164 7.83 -6.20 8.91
N LEU A 165 6.78 -5.62 9.50
CA LEU A 165 5.87 -4.73 8.80
C LEU A 165 6.31 -3.28 8.94
N ILE A 166 6.57 -2.63 7.81
CA ILE A 166 7.03 -1.24 7.76
C ILE A 166 5.83 -0.29 7.79
N ARG A 167 5.79 0.63 8.75
CA ARG A 167 4.68 1.57 8.91
C ARG A 167 5.15 3.02 8.76
N PRO A 168 4.44 3.85 7.97
CA PRO A 168 4.64 5.29 7.95
C PRO A 168 4.49 5.87 9.36
N LYS A 169 5.45 6.68 9.82
CA LYS A 169 5.39 7.30 11.15
C LYS A 169 4.44 8.50 11.11
N PRO A 170 3.42 8.59 12.00
CA PRO A 170 2.48 9.70 12.00
C PRO A 170 3.14 11.08 12.13
N ALA A 171 4.22 11.19 12.90
CA ALA A 171 4.99 12.42 13.02
C ALA A 171 5.55 12.90 11.68
N ASP A 172 6.14 11.99 10.89
CA ASP A 172 6.74 12.32 9.59
C ASP A 172 5.66 12.69 8.56
N ILE A 173 4.45 12.11 8.67
CA ILE A 173 3.29 12.50 7.85
C ILE A 173 2.89 13.95 8.08
N LEU A 174 2.87 14.39 9.34
CA LEU A 174 2.53 15.77 9.71
C LEU A 174 3.59 16.76 9.23
N MET A 175 4.86 16.32 9.17
CA MET A 175 5.98 17.15 8.72
C MET A 175 6.14 17.18 7.19
N HIS A 176 5.58 16.20 6.48
CA HIS A 176 5.66 16.12 5.01
C HIS A 176 4.46 16.80 4.34
N ALA A 177 4.69 18.00 3.79
CA ALA A 177 3.64 18.87 3.26
C ALA A 177 2.72 18.18 2.23
N LYS A 178 3.26 17.43 1.27
CA LYS A 178 2.45 16.76 0.23
C LYS A 178 1.54 15.69 0.84
N SER A 179 2.05 14.88 1.79
CA SER A 179 1.25 13.86 2.47
C SER A 179 0.17 14.48 3.34
N LEU A 180 0.52 15.52 4.10
CA LEU A 180 -0.45 16.25 4.92
C LEU A 180 -1.57 16.85 4.07
N MET A 181 -1.23 17.54 2.98
CA MET A 181 -2.21 18.11 2.06
C MET A 181 -3.08 17.04 1.40
N ALA A 182 -2.53 15.88 1.05
CA ALA A 182 -3.30 14.76 0.51
C ALA A 182 -4.34 14.26 1.53
N ILE A 183 -3.97 14.10 2.80
CA ILE A 183 -4.89 13.66 3.86
C ILE A 183 -5.95 14.72 4.14
N LEU A 184 -5.56 15.99 4.26
CA LEU A 184 -6.50 17.09 4.51
C LEU A 184 -7.49 17.25 3.36
N SER A 185 -7.02 17.21 2.12
CA SER A 185 -7.90 17.31 0.93
C SER A 185 -8.87 16.12 0.85
N ALA A 186 -8.39 14.89 1.05
CA ALA A 186 -9.26 13.71 1.10
C ALA A 186 -10.32 13.84 2.21
N THR A 187 -9.93 14.34 3.39
CA THR A 187 -10.85 14.56 4.51
C THR A 187 -11.91 15.61 4.18
N VAL A 188 -11.52 16.73 3.56
CA VAL A 188 -12.46 17.78 3.14
C VAL A 188 -13.45 17.26 2.09
N VAL A 189 -12.97 16.50 1.09
CA VAL A 189 -13.82 15.89 0.06
C VAL A 189 -14.81 14.91 0.68
N MET A 190 -14.37 14.06 1.62
CA MET A 190 -15.25 13.13 2.33
C MET A 190 -16.33 13.85 3.14
N ILE A 191 -15.96 14.88 3.92
CA ILE A 191 -16.91 15.67 4.70
C ILE A 191 -17.92 16.38 3.78
N ALA A 192 -17.45 16.99 2.70
CA ALA A 192 -18.32 17.65 1.72
C ALA A 192 -19.29 16.65 1.08
N GLY A 193 -18.80 15.50 0.62
CA GLY A 193 -19.61 14.44 0.03
C GLY A 193 -20.70 13.94 0.97
N LEU A 194 -20.38 13.70 2.24
CA LEU A 194 -21.35 13.32 3.26
C LEU A 194 -22.38 14.40 3.52
N TRP A 195 -21.96 15.67 3.56
CA TRP A 195 -22.87 16.80 3.74
C TRP A 195 -23.85 16.95 2.58
N PHE A 196 -23.38 16.84 1.34
CA PHE A 196 -24.22 16.88 0.15
C PHE A 196 -25.19 15.69 0.08
N ALA A 197 -24.72 14.47 0.39
CA ALA A 197 -25.56 13.28 0.44
C ALA A 197 -26.67 13.42 1.49
N ALA A 198 -26.33 13.87 2.70
CA ALA A 198 -27.31 14.11 3.76
C ALA A 198 -28.33 15.19 3.37
N ARG A 199 -27.91 16.23 2.64
CA ARG A 199 -28.81 17.27 2.13
C ARG A 199 -29.77 16.72 1.08
N ALA A 200 -29.28 15.92 0.12
CA ALA A 200 -30.10 15.32 -0.93
C ALA A 200 -31.16 14.34 -0.37
N LEU A 201 -30.78 13.52 0.62
CA LEU A 201 -31.71 12.60 1.29
C LEU A 201 -32.79 13.30 2.11
N ARG A 202 -32.54 14.53 2.58
CA ARG A 202 -33.55 15.34 3.28
C ARG A 202 -34.59 15.96 2.36
N THR A 203 -34.22 16.20 1.10
CA THR A 203 -35.09 16.81 0.09
C THR A 203 -35.91 15.78 -0.70
N ALA A 204 -35.63 14.48 -0.56
CA ALA A 204 -36.44 13.43 -1.17
C ALA A 204 -37.84 13.40 -0.51
N PRO A 205 -38.93 13.61 -1.28
CA PRO A 205 -40.29 13.55 -0.73
C PRO A 205 -40.58 12.12 -0.25
N GLN A 206 -41.17 12.00 0.94
CA GLN A 206 -41.69 10.72 1.44
C GLN A 206 -42.98 10.42 0.66
N SER A 207 -42.90 9.56 -0.36
CA SER A 207 -44.06 8.97 -1.04
C SER A 207 -44.67 7.85 -0.21
#